data_AF-A0A969UG10-F1
#
_entry.id   AF-A0A969UG10-F1
#
_cell.length_a   1.000
_cell.length_b   1.000
_cell.length_c   1.000
_cell.angle_alpha   90.00
_cell.angle_beta   90.00
_cell.angle_gamma   90.00
#
_symmetry.space_group_name_H-M   'P 1'
#
loop_
_entity.id
_entity.type
_entity.pdbx_description
1 polymer ?
#
loop_
_entity_poly.entity_id
_entity_poly.type
_entity_poly.pdbx_seq_one_letter_code
_entity_poly.pdbx_strand_id
1 'polypeptide(L)'
;MYLLKKVIQLREKSHPDHEKPFLEHLEDLRVIITRVVITLVISMIVCFAFNKQLMDFFRRPVEQVLVNQIQATLPEDAPRKLTVERWGEARKIEQAANHLSPEQREIFYQSLADSELVFHAKSASVLRAALLLPEEKRAPFVSSLKENDEFKKQVAALLKTKPKTDTDVNGNLRMMSALKPTEAFMLSMKLSFVAGIVISFPLLLLFILQFILPGLHAHEKRVLWPSLIIGFGLFLTGVSFAYFMVLPRALLFFAEWSGSMGISNDWRIGEYISFATQFTLLFGLSFELPVVVMVFVKLGLLTYDTMSKTRSYAILGIFIAAAVLTPTPDAFTLILMALPMIVLYEICIWLAYFDRKKQRAREEQESRERWSTCYGWKKSIRKITRLSLPKTSTGTTIIPPESGTKHPPMKRNFL
;
A
#
# COMPACT_ATOMS: atom_id res chain seq x y z
N MET A 1 16.69 -20.85 11.05
CA MET A 1 17.45 -21.41 9.90
C MET A 1 17.64 -22.93 10.00
N TYR A 2 17.88 -23.51 11.19
CA TYR A 2 18.12 -24.96 11.36
C TYR A 2 16.88 -25.86 11.11
N LEU A 3 15.70 -25.45 11.61
CA LEU A 3 14.45 -26.20 11.44
C LEU A 3 14.03 -26.32 9.97
N LEU A 4 14.14 -25.23 9.19
CA LEU A 4 13.80 -25.25 7.77
C LEU A 4 14.77 -26.11 6.95
N LYS A 5 16.08 -26.06 7.24
CA LYS A 5 17.07 -26.90 6.55
C LYS A 5 16.78 -28.39 6.75
N LYS A 6 16.37 -28.78 7.97
CA LYS A 6 16.01 -30.17 8.31
C LYS A 6 14.72 -30.62 7.61
N VAL A 7 13.72 -29.74 7.52
CA VAL A 7 12.46 -30.02 6.79
C VAL A 7 12.70 -30.13 5.28
N ILE A 8 13.59 -29.31 4.71
CA ILE A 8 13.97 -29.37 3.30
C ILE A 8 14.77 -30.66 3.00
N GLN A 9 15.76 -31.00 3.84
CA GLN A 9 16.55 -32.23 3.69
C GLN A 9 15.71 -33.51 3.80
N LEU A 10 14.69 -33.53 4.66
CA LEU A 10 13.81 -34.69 4.79
C LEU A 10 12.89 -34.86 3.57
N ARG A 11 12.46 -33.77 2.93
CA ARG A 11 11.66 -33.79 1.69
C ARG A 11 12.49 -34.18 0.47
N GLU A 12 13.75 -33.76 0.42
CA GLU A 12 14.67 -34.00 -0.70
C GLU A 12 15.18 -35.45 -0.74
N LYS A 13 15.10 -36.17 0.38
CA LYS A 13 15.49 -37.59 0.48
C LYS A 13 14.39 -38.56 0.01
N SER A 14 13.17 -38.08 -0.25
CA SER A 14 12.01 -38.93 -0.53
C SER A 14 11.84 -39.27 -2.01
N HIS A 15 12.25 -38.40 -2.95
CA HIS A 15 12.02 -38.61 -4.39
C HIS A 15 13.13 -37.99 -5.25
N PRO A 16 14.09 -38.78 -5.78
CA PRO A 16 14.99 -38.33 -6.83
C PRO A 16 14.24 -38.38 -8.17
N ASP A 17 14.15 -37.24 -8.84
CA ASP A 17 13.89 -37.10 -10.29
C ASP A 17 12.57 -37.60 -10.91
N HIS A 18 11.51 -37.87 -10.14
CA HIS A 18 10.16 -38.01 -10.69
C HIS A 18 9.33 -36.72 -10.48
N GLU A 19 8.90 -36.09 -11.57
CA GLU A 19 7.85 -35.07 -11.55
C GLU A 19 6.64 -35.65 -10.83
N LYS A 20 6.21 -34.98 -9.75
CA LYS A 20 5.13 -35.46 -8.89
C LYS A 20 3.83 -35.64 -9.69
N PRO A 21 3.07 -36.74 -9.50
CA PRO A 21 1.73 -36.89 -10.03
C PRO A 21 0.83 -35.70 -9.66
N PHE A 22 -0.09 -35.29 -10.55
CA PHE A 22 -1.03 -34.18 -10.31
C PHE A 22 -1.77 -34.29 -8.97
N LEU A 23 -2.10 -35.51 -8.54
CA LEU A 23 -2.77 -35.75 -7.25
C LEU A 23 -1.88 -35.37 -6.06
N GLU A 24 -0.58 -35.64 -6.12
CA GLU A 24 0.38 -35.21 -5.09
C GLU A 24 0.57 -33.68 -5.10
N HIS A 25 0.45 -33.04 -6.27
CA HIS A 25 0.48 -31.58 -6.36
C HIS A 25 -0.78 -30.93 -5.74
N LEU A 26 -1.95 -31.54 -5.91
CA LEU A 26 -3.18 -31.12 -5.23
C LEU A 26 -3.13 -31.34 -3.72
N GLU A 27 -2.45 -32.39 -3.26
CA GLU A 27 -2.21 -32.63 -1.84
C GLU A 27 -1.27 -31.57 -1.24
N ASP A 28 -0.19 -31.22 -1.94
CA ASP A 28 0.68 -30.09 -1.59
C ASP A 28 -0.14 -28.78 -1.46
N LEU A 29 -1.05 -28.51 -2.40
CA LEU A 29 -1.93 -27.33 -2.36
C LEU A 29 -2.80 -27.30 -1.10
N ARG A 30 -3.47 -28.42 -0.77
CA ARG A 30 -4.32 -28.51 0.43
C ARG A 30 -3.54 -28.22 1.69
N VAL A 31 -2.37 -28.85 1.86
CA VAL A 31 -1.52 -28.67 3.04
C VAL A 31 -1.10 -27.20 3.17
N ILE A 32 -0.77 -26.56 2.05
CA ILE A 32 -0.37 -25.15 2.02
C ILE A 32 -1.53 -24.23 2.40
N ILE A 33 -2.72 -24.45 1.83
CA ILE A 33 -3.93 -23.70 2.19
C ILE A 33 -4.23 -23.84 3.69
N THR A 34 -4.17 -25.06 4.24
CA THR A 34 -4.39 -25.29 5.67
C THR A 34 -3.38 -24.53 6.54
N ARG A 35 -2.10 -24.52 6.16
CA ARG A 35 -1.06 -23.75 6.88
C ARG A 35 -1.29 -22.24 6.80
N VAL A 36 -1.67 -21.73 5.62
CA VAL A 36 -2.04 -20.32 5.42
C VAL A 36 -3.20 -19.95 6.34
N VAL A 37 -4.28 -20.73 6.34
CA VAL A 37 -5.47 -20.46 7.17
C VAL A 37 -5.12 -20.50 8.66
N ILE A 38 -4.39 -21.52 9.13
CA ILE A 38 -3.97 -21.61 10.54
C ILE A 38 -3.12 -20.39 10.93
N THR A 39 -2.17 -20.01 10.08
CA THR A 39 -1.28 -18.87 10.35
C THR A 39 -2.07 -17.56 10.39
N LEU A 40 -3.03 -17.38 9.47
CA LEU A 40 -3.92 -16.22 9.46
C LEU A 40 -4.78 -16.16 10.72
N VAL A 41 -5.38 -17.27 11.14
CA VAL A 41 -6.19 -17.34 12.36
C VAL A 41 -5.36 -17.00 13.60
N ILE A 42 -4.17 -17.59 13.75
CA ILE A 42 -3.27 -17.29 14.87
C ILE A 42 -2.89 -15.81 14.87
N SER A 43 -2.47 -15.28 13.71
CA SER A 43 -2.07 -13.87 13.60
C SER A 43 -3.23 -12.91 13.88
N MET A 44 -4.45 -13.25 13.45
CA MET A 44 -5.67 -12.48 13.69
C MET A 44 -5.99 -12.44 15.19
N ILE A 45 -5.91 -13.58 15.90
CA ILE A 45 -6.15 -13.65 17.34
C ILE A 45 -5.13 -12.78 18.10
N VAL A 46 -3.86 -12.86 17.71
CA VAL A 46 -2.80 -12.01 18.30
C VAL A 46 -3.08 -10.53 18.04
N CYS A 47 -3.43 -10.15 16.81
CA CYS A 47 -3.76 -8.77 16.48
C CYS A 47 -5.03 -8.26 17.18
N PHE A 48 -5.98 -9.16 17.42
CA PHE A 48 -7.22 -8.81 18.11
C PHE A 48 -6.99 -8.37 19.55
N ALA A 49 -5.96 -8.88 20.22
CA ALA A 49 -5.56 -8.36 21.54
C ALA A 49 -5.15 -6.87 21.49
N PHE A 50 -4.68 -6.39 20.34
CA PHE A 50 -4.24 -5.01 20.10
C PHE A 50 -5.26 -4.18 19.30
N ASN A 51 -6.54 -4.57 19.28
CA ASN A 51 -7.56 -3.91 18.46
C ASN A 51 -7.71 -2.40 18.75
N LYS A 52 -7.51 -1.97 20.01
CA LYS A 52 -7.59 -0.55 20.39
C LYS A 52 -6.45 0.26 19.77
N GLN A 53 -5.21 -0.22 19.89
CA GLN A 53 -4.07 0.47 19.28
C GLN A 53 -4.18 0.50 17.75
N LEU A 54 -4.68 -0.59 17.14
CA LEU A 54 -4.92 -0.63 15.70
C LEU A 54 -5.98 0.39 15.29
N MET A 55 -7.07 0.50 16.05
CA MET A 55 -8.15 1.46 15.77
C MET A 55 -7.62 2.88 15.85
N ASP A 56 -6.90 3.22 16.92
CA ASP A 56 -6.31 4.55 17.09
C ASP A 56 -5.29 4.85 16.00
N PHE A 57 -4.49 3.86 15.58
CA PHE A 57 -3.58 4.00 14.46
C PHE A 57 -4.35 4.38 13.20
N PHE A 58 -5.32 3.56 12.76
CA PHE A 58 -6.05 3.82 11.53
C PHE A 58 -6.91 5.09 11.57
N ARG A 59 -7.32 5.58 12.74
CA ARG A 59 -8.10 6.83 12.85
C ARG A 59 -7.29 8.11 12.63
N ARG A 60 -5.97 8.09 12.85
CA ARG A 60 -5.14 9.30 12.77
C ARG A 60 -5.24 10.07 11.44
N PRO A 61 -5.19 9.43 10.26
CA PRO A 61 -5.25 10.16 8.99
C PRO A 61 -6.55 10.93 8.80
N VAL A 62 -7.70 10.33 9.14
CA VAL A 62 -8.98 11.03 9.04
C VAL A 62 -9.15 12.10 10.11
N GLU A 63 -8.63 11.86 11.33
CA GLU A 63 -8.68 12.86 12.40
C GLU A 63 -7.93 14.14 12.03
N GLN A 64 -6.76 14.03 11.37
CA GLN A 64 -6.03 15.21 10.87
C GLN A 64 -6.84 16.01 9.86
N VAL A 65 -7.46 15.32 8.89
CA VAL A 65 -8.30 15.99 7.87
C VAL A 65 -9.51 16.64 8.52
N LEU A 66 -10.16 15.95 9.46
CA LEU A 66 -11.34 16.46 10.14
C LEU A 66 -11.03 17.64 11.06
N VAL A 67 -9.90 17.61 11.77
CA VAL A 67 -9.41 18.76 12.56
C VAL A 67 -9.19 19.95 11.63
N ASN A 68 -8.57 19.76 10.47
CA ASN A 68 -8.37 20.85 9.51
C ASN A 68 -9.70 21.41 8.98
N GLN A 69 -10.67 20.55 8.67
CA GLN A 69 -12.01 20.99 8.24
C GLN A 69 -12.73 21.77 9.34
N ILE A 70 -12.72 21.28 10.59
CA ILE A 70 -13.36 21.97 11.70
C ILE A 70 -12.63 23.29 11.97
N GLN A 71 -11.30 23.32 11.95
CA GLN A 71 -10.51 24.54 12.14
C GLN A 71 -10.86 25.59 11.08
N ALA A 72 -11.07 25.20 9.83
CA ALA A 72 -11.50 26.10 8.75
C ALA A 72 -12.91 26.70 8.97
N THR A 73 -13.76 26.04 9.77
CA THR A 73 -15.07 26.59 10.18
C THR A 73 -15.00 27.46 11.44
N LEU A 74 -13.86 27.52 12.14
CA LEU A 74 -13.73 28.39 13.29
C LEU A 74 -13.35 29.81 12.82
N PRO A 75 -13.97 30.86 13.40
CA PRO A 75 -13.72 32.22 12.97
C PRO A 75 -12.30 32.67 13.33
N GLU A 76 -11.49 33.02 12.33
CA GLU A 76 -10.15 33.59 12.54
C GLU A 76 -10.21 35.03 13.08
N ASP A 77 -11.25 35.79 12.71
CA ASP A 77 -11.48 37.19 13.11
C ASP A 77 -12.07 37.33 14.52
N ALA A 78 -12.18 36.24 15.28
CA ALA A 78 -12.77 36.27 16.60
C ALA A 78 -11.85 36.96 17.62
N PRO A 79 -12.39 37.74 18.58
CA PRO A 79 -11.60 38.43 19.60
C PRO A 79 -10.67 37.50 20.38
N ARG A 80 -11.14 36.28 20.69
CA ARG A 80 -10.33 35.22 21.27
C ARG A 80 -10.16 34.08 20.28
N LYS A 81 -8.90 33.79 19.94
CA LYS A 81 -8.52 32.71 19.01
C LYS A 81 -9.00 31.37 19.54
N LEU A 82 -9.61 30.60 18.65
CA LEU A 82 -10.24 29.34 18.97
C LEU A 82 -9.58 28.20 18.18
N THR A 83 -9.04 27.22 18.91
CA THR A 83 -8.53 25.96 18.33
C THR A 83 -9.61 24.89 18.41
N VAL A 84 -9.54 23.86 17.55
CA VAL A 84 -10.49 22.72 17.59
C VAL A 84 -10.53 22.06 18.96
N GLU A 85 -9.37 21.88 19.61
CA GLU A 85 -9.27 21.29 20.94
C GLU A 85 -10.02 22.14 21.99
N ARG A 86 -9.74 23.45 22.03
CA ARG A 86 -10.43 24.39 22.94
C ARG A 86 -11.92 24.49 22.64
N TRP A 87 -12.32 24.44 21.37
CA TRP A 87 -13.73 24.39 21.00
C TRP A 87 -14.39 23.11 21.54
N GLY A 88 -13.74 21.97 21.42
CA GLY A 88 -14.25 20.71 21.95
C GLY A 88 -14.39 20.70 23.47
N GLU A 89 -13.39 21.20 24.18
CA GLU A 89 -13.45 21.35 25.64
C GLU A 89 -14.54 22.34 26.07
N ALA A 90 -14.66 23.47 25.38
CA ALA A 90 -15.71 24.45 25.62
C ALA A 90 -17.11 23.85 25.42
N ARG A 91 -17.31 23.03 24.38
CA ARG A 91 -18.57 22.31 24.14
C ARG A 91 -18.88 21.29 25.24
N LYS A 92 -17.87 20.59 25.73
CA LYS A 92 -18.02 19.64 26.85
C LYS A 92 -18.46 20.34 28.14
N ILE A 93 -17.83 21.47 28.45
CA ILE A 93 -18.17 22.33 29.60
C ILE A 93 -19.60 22.88 29.44
N GLU A 94 -19.95 23.35 28.25
CA GLU A 94 -21.29 23.85 27.92
C GLU A 94 -22.37 22.77 28.12
N GLN A 95 -22.11 21.55 27.65
CA GLN A 95 -23.03 20.44 27.79
C GLN A 95 -23.22 20.02 29.25
N ALA A 96 -22.14 19.95 30.02
CA ALA A 96 -22.21 19.68 31.46
C ALA A 96 -23.01 20.76 32.21
N ALA A 97 -22.80 22.03 31.83
CA ALA A 97 -23.47 23.18 32.44
C ALA A 97 -24.99 23.25 32.16
N ASN A 98 -25.47 22.59 31.10
CA ASN A 98 -26.89 22.63 30.71
C ASN A 98 -27.84 22.01 31.73
N HIS A 99 -27.36 21.03 32.50
CA HIS A 99 -28.18 20.34 33.51
C HIS A 99 -28.11 21.00 34.89
N LEU A 100 -27.29 22.04 35.05
CA LEU A 100 -27.10 22.76 36.31
C LEU A 100 -28.08 23.93 36.43
N SER A 101 -28.52 24.21 37.67
CA SER A 101 -29.22 25.45 38.00
C SER A 101 -28.32 26.68 37.77
N PRO A 102 -28.86 27.89 37.61
CA PRO A 102 -28.05 29.09 37.39
C PRO A 102 -26.96 29.31 38.46
N GLU A 103 -27.29 29.06 39.74
CA GLU A 103 -26.35 29.19 40.85
C GLU A 103 -25.25 28.12 40.79
N GLN A 104 -25.65 26.86 40.55
CA GLN A 104 -24.70 25.75 40.42
C GLN A 104 -23.78 25.92 39.22
N ARG A 105 -24.29 26.48 38.12
CA ARG A 105 -23.52 26.75 36.90
C ARG A 105 -22.44 27.79 37.14
N GLU A 106 -22.74 28.84 37.90
CA GLU A 106 -21.75 29.87 38.22
C GLU A 106 -20.66 29.32 39.15
N ILE A 107 -21.03 28.52 40.15
CA ILE A 107 -20.05 27.80 41.00
C ILE A 107 -19.19 26.84 40.16
N PHE A 108 -19.79 26.12 39.22
CA PHE A 108 -19.08 25.23 38.31
C PHE A 108 -18.10 25.99 37.40
N TYR A 109 -18.48 27.15 36.89
CA TYR A 109 -17.57 27.98 36.10
C TYR A 109 -16.45 28.60 36.93
N GLN A 110 -16.72 28.97 38.18
CA GLN A 110 -15.70 29.47 39.10
C GLN A 110 -14.70 28.38 39.54
N SER A 111 -15.13 27.12 39.58
CA SER A 111 -14.24 26.00 39.91
C SER A 111 -13.32 25.60 38.74
N LEU A 112 -13.62 26.04 37.52
CA LEU A 112 -12.74 25.88 36.37
C LEU A 112 -11.64 26.94 36.42
N ALA A 113 -10.38 26.50 36.50
CA ALA A 113 -9.23 27.39 36.56
C ALA A 113 -8.98 28.20 35.27
N ASP A 114 -9.56 27.78 34.14
CA ASP A 114 -9.36 28.41 32.83
C ASP A 114 -10.53 29.33 32.46
N SER A 115 -10.32 30.64 32.65
CA SER A 115 -11.29 31.68 32.32
C SER A 115 -11.56 31.83 30.82
N GLU A 116 -10.63 31.44 29.95
CA GLU A 116 -10.82 31.48 28.49
C GLU A 116 -11.75 30.35 28.04
N LEU A 117 -11.58 29.15 28.59
CA LEU A 117 -12.47 28.02 28.32
C LEU A 117 -13.91 28.30 28.77
N VAL A 118 -14.08 28.92 29.94
CA VAL A 118 -15.40 29.35 30.42
C VAL A 118 -16.04 30.35 29.46
N PHE A 119 -15.26 31.33 28.96
CA PHE A 119 -15.75 32.31 27.98
C PHE A 119 -16.23 31.63 26.69
N HIS A 120 -15.46 30.67 26.16
CA HIS A 120 -15.83 29.92 24.97
C HIS A 120 -17.04 29.01 25.21
N ALA A 121 -17.16 28.38 26.38
CA ALA A 121 -18.30 27.56 26.75
C ALA A 121 -19.60 28.38 26.83
N LYS A 122 -19.55 29.56 27.47
CA LYS A 122 -20.66 30.52 27.49
C LYS A 122 -21.03 30.97 26.07
N SER A 123 -20.03 31.28 25.24
CA SER A 123 -20.23 31.68 23.83
C SER A 123 -20.92 30.57 23.02
N ALA A 124 -20.52 29.31 23.22
CA ALA A 124 -21.11 28.16 22.55
C ALA A 124 -22.57 27.91 22.99
N SER A 125 -22.90 28.16 24.26
CA SER A 125 -24.26 28.04 24.78
C SER A 125 -25.21 29.04 24.10
N VAL A 126 -24.76 30.30 23.98
CA VAL A 126 -25.49 31.37 23.30
C VAL A 126 -25.59 31.10 21.81
N LEU A 127 -24.52 30.62 21.16
CA LEU A 127 -24.55 30.21 19.75
C LEU A 127 -25.64 29.17 19.50
N ARG A 128 -25.70 28.12 20.33
CA ARG A 128 -26.71 27.05 20.21
C ARG A 128 -28.12 27.61 20.36
N ALA A 129 -28.35 28.49 21.33
CA ALA A 129 -29.64 29.16 21.51
C ALA A 129 -29.99 30.05 20.30
N ALA A 130 -29.02 30.80 19.76
CA ALA A 130 -29.22 31.66 18.60
C ALA A 130 -29.52 30.87 17.32
N LEU A 131 -28.94 29.67 17.14
CA LEU A 131 -29.19 28.82 15.98
C LEU A 131 -30.62 28.26 15.94
N LEU A 132 -31.31 28.17 17.08
CA LEU A 132 -32.74 27.80 17.15
C LEU A 132 -33.66 28.92 16.63
N LEU A 133 -33.17 30.16 16.56
CA LEU A 133 -33.94 31.28 16.06
C LEU A 133 -33.92 31.36 14.52
N PRO A 134 -34.99 31.89 13.90
CA PRO A 134 -34.98 32.26 12.48
C PRO A 134 -33.80 33.18 12.15
N GLU A 135 -33.24 33.08 10.94
CA GLU A 135 -32.00 33.75 10.55
C GLU A 135 -32.03 35.28 10.77
N GLU A 136 -33.16 35.91 10.48
CA GLU A 136 -33.42 37.34 10.67
C GLU A 136 -33.30 37.79 12.14
N LYS A 137 -33.58 36.90 13.09
CA LYS A 137 -33.62 37.21 14.53
C LYS A 137 -32.31 36.91 15.26
N ARG A 138 -31.35 36.23 14.62
CA ARG A 138 -30.10 35.79 15.27
C ARG A 138 -29.19 36.97 15.64
N ALA A 139 -28.95 37.88 14.71
CA ALA A 139 -28.10 39.06 14.97
C ALA A 139 -28.72 40.04 15.98
N PRO A 140 -30.03 40.38 15.90
CA PRO A 140 -30.71 41.14 16.94
C PRO A 140 -30.62 40.49 18.32
N PHE A 141 -30.82 39.17 18.42
CA PHE A 141 -30.71 38.44 19.67
C PHE A 141 -29.34 38.64 20.33
N VAL A 142 -28.24 38.45 19.60
CA VAL A 142 -26.88 38.64 20.14
C VAL A 142 -26.62 40.08 20.56
N SER A 143 -27.11 41.06 19.78
CA SER A 143 -26.93 42.48 20.11
C SER A 143 -27.64 42.88 21.42
N SER A 144 -28.78 42.24 21.71
CA SER A 144 -29.63 42.51 22.88
C SER A 144 -29.10 41.93 24.20
N LEU A 145 -28.08 41.07 24.15
CA LEU A 145 -27.50 40.45 25.36
C LEU A 145 -26.86 41.52 26.27
N LYS A 146 -27.03 41.36 27.58
CA LYS A 146 -26.38 42.21 28.59
C LYS A 146 -24.98 41.69 28.92
N GLU A 147 -24.14 41.59 27.90
CA GLU A 147 -22.78 41.04 27.97
C GLU A 147 -21.76 42.02 27.37
N ASN A 148 -20.47 41.79 27.64
CA ASN A 148 -19.39 42.61 27.11
C ASN A 148 -19.36 42.62 25.57
N ASP A 149 -18.92 43.73 24.97
CA ASP A 149 -18.83 43.86 23.51
C ASP A 149 -17.92 42.80 22.86
N GLU A 150 -16.86 42.40 23.57
CA GLU A 150 -15.98 41.31 23.16
C GLU A 150 -16.75 39.98 23.01
N PHE A 151 -17.60 39.65 23.98
CA PHE A 151 -18.41 38.43 23.96
C PHE A 151 -19.41 38.45 22.81
N LYS A 152 -20.10 39.58 22.59
CA LYS A 152 -21.03 39.75 21.47
C LYS A 152 -20.33 39.57 20.12
N LYS A 153 -19.14 40.14 19.96
CA LYS A 153 -18.31 39.96 18.74
C LYS A 153 -17.90 38.51 18.54
N GLN A 154 -17.52 37.80 19.60
CA GLN A 154 -17.20 36.37 19.53
C GLN A 154 -18.39 35.54 19.02
N VAL A 155 -19.57 35.72 19.63
CA VAL A 155 -20.78 34.97 19.23
C VAL A 155 -21.22 35.35 17.81
N ALA A 156 -21.12 36.63 17.44
CA ALA A 156 -21.41 37.09 16.08
C ALA A 156 -20.46 36.46 15.03
N ALA A 157 -19.18 36.30 15.36
CA ALA A 157 -18.22 35.62 14.49
C ALA A 157 -18.59 34.13 14.33
N LEU A 158 -18.94 33.45 15.43
CA LEU A 158 -19.39 32.06 15.41
C LEU A 158 -20.72 31.86 14.65
N LEU A 159 -21.62 32.85 14.68
CA LEU A 159 -22.88 32.80 13.92
C LEU A 159 -22.68 32.88 12.41
N LYS A 160 -21.62 33.54 11.96
CA LYS A 160 -21.26 33.61 10.54
C LYS A 160 -20.71 32.27 10.06
N THR A 161 -19.80 31.67 10.82
CA THR A 161 -19.10 30.45 10.38
C THR A 161 -19.82 29.17 10.72
N LYS A 162 -20.73 29.19 11.71
CA LYS A 162 -21.59 28.07 12.15
C LYS A 162 -20.78 26.77 12.33
N PRO A 163 -19.76 26.75 13.21
CA PRO A 163 -18.90 25.59 13.39
C PRO A 163 -19.69 24.37 13.86
N LYS A 164 -19.22 23.17 13.52
CA LYS A 164 -19.91 21.92 13.88
C LYS A 164 -20.08 21.82 15.40
N THR A 165 -21.32 21.56 15.83
CA THR A 165 -21.72 21.53 17.25
C THR A 165 -21.99 20.14 17.81
N ASP A 166 -22.02 19.10 16.98
CA ASP A 166 -22.40 17.75 17.43
C ASP A 166 -21.40 17.19 18.45
N THR A 167 -21.93 16.74 19.58
CA THR A 167 -21.16 16.10 20.66
C THR A 167 -21.54 14.62 20.81
N ASP A 168 -20.58 13.80 21.25
CA ASP A 168 -20.78 12.38 21.58
C ASP A 168 -21.41 12.22 22.98
N VAL A 169 -21.63 10.97 23.40
CA VAL A 169 -22.20 10.63 24.73
C VAL A 169 -21.36 11.16 25.90
N ASN A 170 -20.07 11.40 25.66
CA ASN A 170 -19.11 11.87 26.64
C ASN A 170 -18.90 13.40 26.57
N GLY A 171 -19.64 14.08 25.69
CA GLY A 171 -19.55 15.53 25.46
C GLY A 171 -18.36 15.97 24.60
N ASN A 172 -17.62 15.04 23.99
CA ASN A 172 -16.55 15.38 23.04
C ASN A 172 -17.15 15.71 21.68
N LEU A 173 -16.44 16.49 20.85
CA LEU A 173 -16.86 16.70 19.46
C LEU A 173 -17.01 15.36 18.75
N ARG A 174 -18.20 15.12 18.18
CA ARG A 174 -18.52 13.89 17.46
C ARG A 174 -17.80 13.89 16.12
N MET A 175 -16.57 13.37 16.14
CA MET A 175 -15.72 13.30 14.96
C MET A 175 -16.25 12.31 13.92
N MET A 176 -16.68 11.13 14.38
CA MET A 176 -17.18 10.06 13.53
C MET A 176 -18.37 9.35 14.17
N SER A 177 -19.24 8.78 13.34
CA SER A 177 -20.45 8.10 13.77
C SER A 177 -20.44 6.62 13.40
N ALA A 178 -20.90 5.77 14.32
CA ALA A 178 -21.35 4.41 14.02
C ALA A 178 -22.89 4.40 13.99
N LEU A 179 -23.48 3.67 13.05
CA LEU A 179 -24.93 3.54 12.90
C LEU A 179 -25.45 2.21 13.43
N LYS A 180 -24.63 1.16 13.40
CA LYS A 180 -25.04 -0.18 13.83
C LYS A 180 -24.40 -0.51 15.19
N PRO A 181 -25.15 -1.12 16.13
CA PRO A 181 -24.59 -1.51 17.43
C PRO A 181 -23.47 -2.54 17.31
N THR A 182 -23.50 -3.38 16.26
CA THR A 182 -22.47 -4.39 15.97
C THR A 182 -21.26 -3.83 15.23
N GLU A 183 -21.29 -2.57 14.79
CA GLU A 183 -20.28 -1.98 13.90
C GLU A 183 -18.90 -1.97 14.54
N ALA A 184 -18.78 -1.49 15.79
CA ALA A 184 -17.50 -1.43 16.49
C ALA A 184 -16.84 -2.81 16.63
N PHE A 185 -17.62 -3.84 16.97
CA PHE A 185 -17.12 -5.20 17.10
C PHE A 185 -16.67 -5.78 15.75
N MET A 186 -17.49 -5.63 14.71
CA MET A 186 -17.17 -6.10 13.35
C MET A 186 -15.93 -5.40 12.79
N LEU A 187 -15.76 -4.11 13.07
CA LEU A 187 -14.58 -3.34 12.69
C LEU A 187 -13.32 -3.83 13.40
N SER A 188 -13.38 -4.08 14.71
CA SER A 188 -12.25 -4.65 15.44
C SER A 188 -11.81 -6.00 14.87
N MET A 189 -12.75 -6.88 14.49
CA MET A 189 -12.43 -8.14 13.82
C MET A 189 -11.79 -7.93 12.44
N LYS A 190 -12.40 -7.09 11.59
CA LYS A 190 -11.88 -6.79 10.24
C LYS A 190 -10.48 -6.20 10.30
N LEU A 191 -10.25 -5.27 11.22
CA LEU A 191 -8.97 -4.61 11.40
C LEU A 191 -7.90 -5.59 11.88
N SER A 192 -8.24 -6.47 12.84
CA SER A 192 -7.34 -7.51 13.33
C SER A 192 -7.01 -8.54 12.26
N PHE A 193 -7.96 -8.85 11.38
CA PHE A 193 -7.73 -9.73 10.24
C PHE A 193 -6.74 -9.13 9.23
N VAL A 194 -6.94 -7.86 8.84
CA VAL A 194 -6.02 -7.17 7.92
C VAL A 194 -4.64 -6.99 8.53
N ALA A 195 -4.55 -6.58 9.79
CA ALA A 195 -3.27 -6.51 10.51
C ALA A 195 -2.60 -7.89 10.61
N GLY A 196 -3.38 -8.95 10.84
CA GLY A 196 -2.93 -10.33 10.82
C GLY A 196 -2.29 -10.72 9.49
N ILE A 197 -2.91 -10.37 8.36
CA ILE A 197 -2.32 -10.57 7.02
C ILE A 197 -0.98 -9.84 6.90
N VAL A 198 -0.90 -8.58 7.34
CA VAL A 198 0.34 -7.78 7.23
C VAL A 198 1.48 -8.38 8.04
N ILE A 199 1.21 -8.80 9.28
CA ILE A 199 2.22 -9.40 10.17
C ILE A 199 2.62 -10.80 9.71
N SER A 200 1.66 -11.61 9.25
CA SER A 200 1.93 -12.97 8.76
C SER A 200 2.43 -13.02 7.32
N PHE A 201 2.46 -11.90 6.62
CA PHE A 201 2.87 -11.78 5.23
C PHE A 201 4.17 -12.52 4.85
N PRO A 202 5.29 -12.45 5.61
CA PRO A 202 6.50 -13.19 5.25
C PRO A 202 6.31 -14.71 5.29
N LEU A 203 5.45 -15.20 6.19
CA LEU A 203 5.07 -16.63 6.23
C LEU A 203 4.14 -16.98 5.08
N LEU A 204 3.19 -16.10 4.72
CA LEU A 204 2.32 -16.30 3.57
C LEU A 204 3.12 -16.40 2.27
N LEU A 205 4.08 -15.50 2.07
CA LEU A 205 4.95 -15.51 0.90
C LEU A 205 5.81 -16.77 0.86
N LEU A 206 6.32 -17.24 2.01
CA LEU A 206 7.01 -18.54 2.12
C LEU A 206 6.13 -19.72 1.70
N PHE A 207 4.86 -19.76 2.11
CA PHE A 207 3.96 -20.85 1.77
C PHE A 207 3.57 -20.85 0.30
N ILE A 208 3.27 -19.69 -0.28
CA ILE A 208 3.01 -19.54 -1.72
C ILE A 208 4.23 -19.99 -2.51
N LEU A 209 5.42 -19.57 -2.08
CA LEU A 209 6.65 -19.96 -2.74
C LEU A 209 6.92 -21.47 -2.63
N GLN A 210 6.58 -22.10 -1.50
CA GLN A 210 6.69 -23.55 -1.31
C GLN A 210 5.81 -24.34 -2.29
N PHE A 211 4.69 -23.78 -2.72
CA PHE A 211 3.82 -24.35 -3.74
C PHE A 211 4.44 -24.29 -5.14
N ILE A 212 5.17 -23.20 -5.45
CA ILE A 212 5.82 -22.98 -6.75
C ILE A 212 7.15 -23.75 -6.86
N LEU A 213 7.88 -23.90 -5.75
CA LEU A 213 9.17 -24.60 -5.65
C LEU A 213 9.28 -25.99 -6.32
N PRO A 214 8.29 -26.90 -6.27
CA PRO A 214 8.40 -28.22 -6.91
C PRO A 214 8.56 -28.16 -8.43
N GLY A 215 8.09 -27.09 -9.09
CA GLY A 215 8.23 -26.92 -10.55
C GLY A 215 9.56 -26.31 -10.98
N LEU A 216 10.53 -26.13 -10.08
CA LEU A 216 11.69 -25.27 -10.30
C LEU A 216 13.04 -26.00 -10.14
N HIS A 217 14.02 -25.71 -11.01
CA HIS A 217 15.34 -26.35 -10.97
C HIS A 217 16.11 -25.98 -9.69
N ALA A 218 16.96 -26.89 -9.20
CA ALA A 218 17.69 -26.73 -7.95
C ALA A 218 18.54 -25.44 -7.87
N HIS A 219 19.06 -24.96 -9.00
CA HIS A 219 19.83 -23.72 -9.09
C HIS A 219 18.94 -22.46 -8.90
N GLU A 220 17.71 -22.50 -9.38
CA GLU A 220 16.75 -21.39 -9.33
C GLU A 220 16.13 -21.26 -7.93
N LYS A 221 16.00 -22.37 -7.19
CA LYS A 221 15.55 -22.36 -5.78
C LYS A 221 16.37 -21.44 -4.89
N ARG A 222 17.68 -21.27 -5.17
CA ARG A 222 18.57 -20.40 -4.38
C ARG A 222 18.26 -18.92 -4.56
N VAL A 223 17.72 -18.54 -5.73
CA VAL A 223 17.37 -17.14 -6.05
C VAL A 223 16.12 -16.68 -5.32
N LEU A 224 15.21 -17.61 -5.02
CA LEU A 224 13.94 -17.28 -4.38
C LEU A 224 14.11 -16.79 -2.94
N TRP A 225 15.17 -17.21 -2.25
CA TRP A 225 15.46 -16.80 -0.87
C TRP A 225 15.70 -15.29 -0.72
N PRO A 226 16.60 -14.66 -1.51
CA PRO A 226 16.70 -13.20 -1.56
C PRO A 226 15.38 -12.52 -1.95
N SER A 227 14.64 -13.08 -2.92
CA SER A 227 13.37 -12.51 -3.37
C SER A 227 12.32 -12.44 -2.26
N LEU A 228 12.32 -13.38 -1.30
CA LEU A 228 11.43 -13.35 -0.15
C LEU A 228 11.68 -12.13 0.75
N ILE A 229 12.95 -11.85 1.07
CA ILE A 229 13.32 -10.73 1.94
C ILE A 229 13.01 -9.41 1.21
N ILE A 230 13.31 -9.35 -0.08
CA ILE A 230 12.98 -8.19 -0.92
C ILE A 230 11.47 -7.99 -1.00
N GLY A 231 10.68 -9.05 -1.23
CA GLY A 231 9.22 -9.00 -1.25
C GLY A 231 8.66 -8.49 0.06
N PHE A 232 9.03 -9.11 1.18
CA PHE A 232 8.58 -8.62 2.49
C PHE A 232 8.91 -7.13 2.74
N GLY A 233 10.13 -6.69 2.38
CA GLY A 233 10.50 -5.28 2.48
C GLY A 233 9.67 -4.38 1.55
N LEU A 234 9.37 -4.85 0.34
CA LEU A 234 8.59 -4.14 -0.66
C LEU A 234 7.11 -4.05 -0.28
N PHE A 235 6.52 -5.13 0.25
CA PHE A 235 5.18 -5.14 0.83
C PHE A 235 5.04 -4.15 1.99
N LEU A 236 5.97 -4.17 2.96
CA LEU A 236 5.96 -3.20 4.05
C LEU A 236 6.11 -1.77 3.56
N THR A 237 6.94 -1.55 2.53
CA THR A 237 7.09 -0.26 1.88
C THR A 237 5.78 0.16 1.22
N GLY A 238 5.09 -0.74 0.53
CA GLY A 238 3.79 -0.49 -0.10
C GLY A 238 2.70 -0.14 0.92
N VAL A 239 2.58 -0.92 1.99
CA VAL A 239 1.68 -0.66 3.13
C VAL A 239 1.97 0.71 3.74
N SER A 240 3.24 1.02 4.00
CA SER A 240 3.65 2.30 4.59
C SER A 240 3.39 3.47 3.64
N PHE A 241 3.73 3.33 2.36
CA PHE A 241 3.48 4.34 1.34
C PHE A 241 1.98 4.64 1.21
N ALA A 242 1.16 3.60 1.18
CA ALA A 242 -0.29 3.76 1.13
C ALA A 242 -0.84 4.49 2.34
N TYR A 243 -0.45 4.07 3.55
CA TYR A 243 -0.97 4.64 4.79
C TYR A 243 -0.48 6.07 5.05
N PHE A 244 0.80 6.38 4.81
CA PHE A 244 1.38 7.68 5.15
C PHE A 244 1.31 8.71 4.03
N MET A 245 1.37 8.30 2.76
CA MET A 245 1.34 9.25 1.63
C MET A 245 0.00 9.23 0.91
N VAL A 246 -0.47 8.06 0.48
CA VAL A 246 -1.61 8.00 -0.45
C VAL A 246 -2.95 8.25 0.26
N LEU A 247 -3.17 7.60 1.41
CA LEU A 247 -4.42 7.67 2.16
C LEU A 247 -4.74 9.11 2.62
N PRO A 248 -3.82 9.88 3.24
CA PRO A 248 -4.10 11.27 3.62
C PRO A 248 -4.43 12.16 2.41
N ARG A 249 -3.76 11.94 1.27
CA ARG A 249 -4.03 12.68 0.02
C ARG A 249 -5.42 12.37 -0.52
N ALA A 250 -5.84 11.11 -0.46
CA ALA A 250 -7.19 10.71 -0.85
C ALA A 250 -8.25 11.39 0.04
N LEU A 251 -8.05 11.36 1.36
CA LEU A 251 -8.98 11.95 2.32
C LEU A 251 -9.07 13.48 2.18
N LEU A 252 -7.94 14.17 2.00
CA LEU A 252 -7.89 15.61 1.76
C LEU A 252 -8.64 16.00 0.48
N PHE A 253 -8.41 15.25 -0.62
CA PHE A 253 -9.13 15.49 -1.86
C PHE A 253 -10.65 15.38 -1.67
N PHE A 254 -11.14 14.32 -1.02
CA PHE A 254 -12.57 14.16 -0.76
C PHE A 254 -13.14 15.27 0.14
N ALA A 255 -12.38 15.67 1.15
CA ALA A 255 -12.74 16.76 2.04
C ALA A 255 -12.88 18.10 1.27
N GLU A 256 -11.89 18.47 0.46
CA GLU A 256 -11.89 19.70 -0.34
C GLU A 256 -12.97 19.68 -1.41
N TRP A 257 -13.12 18.56 -2.12
CA TRP A 257 -14.13 18.38 -3.15
C TRP A 257 -15.55 18.56 -2.57
N SER A 258 -15.84 17.93 -1.43
CA SER A 258 -17.14 18.10 -0.74
C SER A 258 -17.39 19.56 -0.30
N GLY A 259 -16.35 20.24 0.19
CA GLY A 259 -16.42 21.64 0.62
C GLY A 259 -16.74 22.57 -0.54
N SER A 260 -16.13 22.35 -1.70
CA SER A 260 -16.37 23.16 -2.92
C SER A 260 -17.82 23.08 -3.43
N MET A 261 -18.51 21.97 -3.16
CA MET A 261 -19.91 21.77 -3.54
C MET A 261 -20.90 22.20 -2.44
N GLY A 262 -20.42 22.69 -1.30
CA GLY A 262 -21.28 23.05 -0.16
C GLY A 262 -21.99 21.84 0.48
N ILE A 263 -21.50 20.62 0.25
CA ILE A 263 -22.09 19.39 0.79
C ILE A 263 -21.43 19.09 2.14
N SER A 264 -22.23 19.04 3.20
CA SER A 264 -21.76 18.62 4.54
C SER A 264 -21.40 17.13 4.53
N ASN A 265 -20.13 16.81 4.79
CA ASN A 265 -19.66 15.43 4.83
C ASN A 265 -19.67 14.89 6.26
N ASP A 266 -20.51 13.88 6.51
CA ASP A 266 -20.55 13.15 7.78
C ASP A 266 -19.72 11.87 7.69
N TRP A 267 -18.52 11.91 8.26
CA TRP A 267 -17.60 10.79 8.27
C TRP A 267 -18.13 9.64 9.13
N ARG A 268 -18.28 8.46 8.51
CA ARG A 268 -18.71 7.22 9.16
C ARG A 268 -17.51 6.33 9.43
N ILE A 269 -17.37 5.86 10.68
CA ILE A 269 -16.20 5.06 11.08
C ILE A 269 -16.13 3.73 10.32
N GLY A 270 -17.28 3.08 10.07
CA GLY A 270 -17.32 1.80 9.38
C GLY A 270 -16.83 1.85 7.94
N GLU A 271 -17.28 2.86 7.20
CA GLU A 271 -16.89 3.08 5.80
C GLU A 271 -15.42 3.47 5.73
N TYR A 272 -14.99 4.38 6.60
CA TYR A 272 -13.60 4.83 6.64
C TYR A 272 -12.62 3.70 6.97
N ILE A 273 -12.84 2.95 8.05
CA ILE A 273 -11.94 1.85 8.43
C ILE A 273 -11.93 0.77 7.35
N SER A 274 -13.09 0.47 6.75
CA SER A 274 -13.19 -0.47 5.65
C SER A 274 -12.36 -0.04 4.44
N PHE A 275 -12.54 1.21 4.02
CA PHE A 275 -11.78 1.85 2.94
C PHE A 275 -10.29 1.82 3.26
N ALA A 276 -9.86 2.40 4.38
CA ALA A 276 -8.45 2.56 4.72
C ALA A 276 -7.72 1.22 4.85
N THR A 277 -8.34 0.21 5.48
CA THR A 277 -7.74 -1.12 5.65
C THR A 277 -7.59 -1.87 4.32
N GLN A 278 -8.64 -1.90 3.49
CA GLN A 278 -8.59 -2.54 2.17
C GLN A 278 -7.59 -1.83 1.25
N PHE A 279 -7.68 -0.50 1.19
CA PHE A 279 -6.80 0.33 0.38
C PHE A 279 -5.33 0.12 0.72
N THR A 280 -4.98 0.16 2.02
CA THR A 280 -3.61 -0.06 2.49
C THR A 280 -3.10 -1.46 2.14
N LEU A 281 -3.93 -2.49 2.36
CA LEU A 281 -3.56 -3.87 2.05
C LEU A 281 -3.33 -4.08 0.55
N LEU A 282 -4.22 -3.55 -0.29
CA LEU A 282 -4.14 -3.67 -1.74
C LEU A 282 -2.90 -3.01 -2.32
N PHE A 283 -2.50 -1.85 -1.79
CA PHE A 283 -1.23 -1.25 -2.16
C PHE A 283 -0.04 -2.09 -1.75
N GLY A 284 -0.05 -2.64 -0.53
CA GLY A 284 0.98 -3.59 -0.08
C GLY A 284 1.13 -4.76 -1.07
N LEU A 285 0.01 -5.37 -1.44
CA LEU A 285 -0.02 -6.46 -2.42
C LEU A 285 0.40 -6.01 -3.83
N SER A 286 0.02 -4.80 -4.24
CA SER A 286 0.42 -4.25 -5.55
C SER A 286 1.93 -3.99 -5.63
N PHE A 287 2.56 -3.68 -4.51
CA PHE A 287 4.01 -3.55 -4.41
C PHE A 287 4.73 -4.88 -4.55
N GLU A 288 4.06 -6.04 -4.49
CA GLU A 288 4.69 -7.34 -4.81
C GLU A 288 4.88 -7.56 -6.31
N LEU A 289 4.28 -6.73 -7.16
CA LEU A 289 4.34 -6.87 -8.62
C LEU A 289 5.78 -7.04 -9.13
N PRO A 290 6.79 -6.26 -8.69
CA PRO A 290 8.18 -6.47 -9.11
C PRO A 290 8.76 -7.81 -8.71
N VAL A 291 8.43 -8.34 -7.54
CA VAL A 291 8.92 -9.65 -7.12
C VAL A 291 8.29 -10.75 -7.97
N VAL A 292 6.98 -10.69 -8.18
CA VAL A 292 6.24 -11.65 -9.03
C VAL A 292 6.78 -11.63 -10.46
N VAL A 293 6.95 -10.44 -11.04
CA VAL A 293 7.48 -10.27 -12.40
C VAL A 293 8.91 -10.79 -12.51
N MET A 294 9.78 -10.49 -11.54
CA MET A 294 11.15 -10.99 -11.55
C MET A 294 11.22 -12.50 -11.41
N VAL A 295 10.30 -13.13 -10.67
CA VAL A 295 10.17 -14.58 -10.65
C VAL A 295 9.81 -15.07 -12.06
N PHE A 296 8.77 -14.53 -12.70
CA PHE A 296 8.39 -14.94 -14.06
C PHE A 296 9.48 -14.73 -15.12
N VAL A 297 10.27 -13.65 -15.00
CA VAL A 297 11.42 -13.42 -15.89
C VAL A 297 12.48 -14.51 -15.71
N LYS A 298 12.72 -14.94 -14.47
CA LYS A 298 13.68 -16.03 -14.20
C LYS A 298 13.17 -17.41 -14.59
N LEU A 299 11.86 -17.62 -14.57
CA LEU A 299 11.22 -18.83 -15.11
C LEU A 299 11.22 -18.87 -16.65
N GLY A 300 11.61 -17.78 -17.32
CA GLY A 300 11.52 -17.66 -18.77
C GLY A 300 10.10 -17.48 -19.31
N LEU A 301 9.10 -17.34 -18.44
CA LEU A 301 7.70 -17.10 -18.82
C LEU A 301 7.47 -15.68 -19.35
N LEU A 302 8.32 -14.74 -18.92
CA LEU A 302 8.23 -13.34 -19.31
C LEU A 302 9.61 -12.84 -19.74
N THR A 303 9.68 -12.07 -20.84
CA THR A 303 10.94 -11.52 -21.34
C THR A 303 10.85 -10.02 -21.46
N TYR A 304 12.00 -9.34 -21.46
CA TYR A 304 12.05 -7.90 -21.71
C TYR A 304 11.36 -7.51 -23.02
N ASP A 305 11.56 -8.29 -24.10
CA ASP A 305 10.99 -7.99 -25.41
C ASP A 305 9.46 -8.11 -25.42
N THR A 306 8.90 -9.07 -24.67
CA THR A 306 7.43 -9.18 -24.55
C THR A 306 6.87 -8.03 -23.73
N MET A 307 7.42 -7.74 -22.55
CA MET A 307 6.94 -6.65 -21.68
C MET A 307 7.04 -5.28 -22.34
N SER A 308 8.15 -5.01 -23.03
CA SER A 308 8.37 -3.70 -23.67
C SER A 308 7.45 -3.46 -24.86
N LYS A 309 7.05 -4.50 -25.58
CA LYS A 309 6.09 -4.40 -26.70
C LYS A 309 4.64 -4.33 -26.22
N THR A 310 4.31 -4.96 -25.09
CA THR A 310 2.94 -4.99 -24.55
C THR A 310 2.66 -3.96 -23.45
N ARG A 311 3.48 -2.91 -23.34
CA ARG A 311 3.34 -1.84 -22.33
C ARG A 311 1.95 -1.23 -22.26
N SER A 312 1.36 -0.90 -23.41
CA SER A 312 0.02 -0.29 -23.47
C SER A 312 -1.07 -1.23 -22.92
N TYR A 313 -0.99 -2.53 -23.23
CA TYR A 313 -1.88 -3.54 -22.67
C TYR A 313 -1.68 -3.72 -21.16
N ALA A 314 -0.44 -3.65 -20.68
CA ALA A 314 -0.16 -3.71 -19.25
C ALA A 314 -0.72 -2.50 -18.50
N ILE A 315 -0.59 -1.29 -19.04
CA ILE A 315 -1.18 -0.07 -18.47
C ILE A 315 -2.71 -0.21 -18.39
N LEU A 316 -3.36 -0.64 -19.48
CA LEU A 316 -4.79 -0.91 -19.49
C LEU A 316 -5.18 -1.97 -18.44
N GLY A 317 -4.41 -3.06 -18.36
CA GLY A 317 -4.59 -4.10 -17.35
C GLY A 317 -4.46 -3.59 -15.91
N ILE A 318 -3.54 -2.66 -15.65
CA ILE A 318 -3.38 -2.00 -14.36
C ILE A 318 -4.59 -1.12 -14.04
N PHE A 319 -5.12 -0.37 -15.00
CA PHE A 319 -6.34 0.41 -14.79
C PHE A 319 -7.56 -0.49 -14.51
N ILE A 320 -7.69 -1.60 -15.22
CA ILE A 320 -8.76 -2.58 -14.99
C ILE A 320 -8.60 -3.21 -13.59
N ALA A 321 -7.39 -3.64 -13.24
CA ALA A 321 -7.10 -4.18 -11.91
C ALA A 321 -7.39 -3.14 -10.82
N ALA A 322 -6.94 -1.89 -10.99
CA ALA A 322 -7.25 -0.81 -10.08
C ALA A 322 -8.77 -0.62 -9.97
N ALA A 323 -9.53 -0.56 -11.06
CA ALA A 323 -10.98 -0.39 -11.02
C ALA A 323 -11.70 -1.51 -10.23
N VAL A 324 -11.22 -2.75 -10.33
CA VAL A 324 -11.78 -3.91 -9.60
C VAL A 324 -11.37 -3.91 -8.13
N LEU A 325 -10.14 -3.48 -7.83
CA LEU A 325 -9.58 -3.53 -6.49
C LEU A 325 -9.96 -2.29 -5.66
N THR A 326 -10.16 -1.13 -6.28
CA THR A 326 -10.42 0.12 -5.56
C THR A 326 -11.78 0.02 -4.88
N PRO A 327 -11.85 0.19 -3.55
CA PRO A 327 -13.11 0.10 -2.81
C PRO A 327 -14.10 1.22 -3.19
N THR A 328 -13.59 2.35 -3.69
CA THR A 328 -14.38 3.45 -4.22
C THR A 328 -14.18 3.53 -5.74
N PRO A 329 -15.20 3.27 -6.56
CA PRO A 329 -15.07 3.30 -8.02
C PRO A 329 -15.10 4.75 -8.55
N ASP A 330 -14.31 5.64 -7.96
CA ASP A 330 -14.18 7.04 -8.39
C ASP A 330 -12.89 7.26 -9.20
N ALA A 331 -12.95 8.16 -10.19
CA ALA A 331 -11.85 8.38 -11.12
C ALA A 331 -10.57 8.89 -10.45
N PHE A 332 -10.70 9.63 -9.34
CA PHE A 332 -9.55 10.19 -8.64
C PHE A 332 -8.76 9.10 -7.92
N THR A 333 -9.41 8.29 -7.07
CA THR A 333 -8.73 7.19 -6.37
C THR A 333 -8.21 6.15 -7.35
N LEU A 334 -8.93 5.90 -8.45
CA LEU A 334 -8.46 5.05 -9.54
C LEU A 334 -7.10 5.52 -10.08
N ILE A 335 -6.97 6.80 -10.46
CA ILE A 335 -5.71 7.35 -10.99
C ILE A 335 -4.62 7.35 -9.90
N LEU A 336 -5.00 7.73 -8.68
CA LEU A 336 -4.12 7.77 -7.52
C LEU A 336 -3.54 6.38 -7.18
N MET A 337 -4.28 5.31 -7.45
CA MET A 337 -3.83 3.92 -7.33
C MET A 337 -3.05 3.42 -8.54
N ALA A 338 -3.58 3.64 -9.74
CA ALA A 338 -3.01 3.13 -10.98
C ALA A 338 -1.63 3.73 -11.26
N LEU A 339 -1.41 5.01 -10.96
CA LEU A 339 -0.16 5.69 -11.27
C LEU A 339 1.06 5.08 -10.54
N PRO A 340 1.04 4.86 -9.21
CA PRO A 340 2.09 4.11 -8.52
C PRO A 340 2.31 2.70 -9.10
N MET A 341 1.25 2.00 -9.48
CA MET A 341 1.35 0.65 -10.07
C MET A 341 2.00 0.66 -11.45
N ILE A 342 1.71 1.66 -12.29
CA ILE A 342 2.36 1.85 -13.60
C ILE A 342 3.86 2.13 -13.40
N VAL A 343 4.21 2.98 -12.42
CA VAL A 343 5.61 3.25 -12.08
C VAL A 343 6.32 1.98 -11.63
N LEU A 344 5.69 1.16 -10.79
CA LEU A 344 6.23 -0.13 -10.38
C LEU A 344 6.42 -1.07 -11.58
N TYR A 345 5.48 -1.12 -12.51
CA TYR A 345 5.59 -1.93 -13.71
C TYR A 345 6.75 -1.49 -14.62
N GLU A 346 6.97 -0.18 -14.77
CA GLU A 346 8.12 0.34 -15.52
C GLU A 346 9.46 -0.01 -14.83
N ILE A 347 9.50 0.02 -13.49
CA ILE A 347 10.64 -0.51 -12.73
C ILE A 347 10.86 -1.99 -13.05
N CYS A 348 9.79 -2.79 -13.19
CA CYS A 348 9.92 -4.20 -13.58
C CYS A 348 10.55 -4.38 -14.96
N ILE A 349 10.14 -3.58 -15.95
CA ILE A 349 10.73 -3.62 -17.30
C ILE A 349 12.23 -3.30 -17.22
N TRP A 350 12.60 -2.31 -16.41
CA TRP A 350 13.99 -1.91 -16.22
C TRP A 350 14.82 -3.01 -15.52
N LEU A 351 14.27 -3.66 -14.50
CA LEU A 351 14.92 -4.81 -13.85
C LEU A 351 15.09 -5.99 -14.82
N ALA A 352 14.09 -6.29 -15.64
CA ALA A 352 14.17 -7.34 -16.66
C ALA A 352 15.24 -7.03 -17.72
N TYR A 353 15.39 -5.76 -18.12
CA TYR A 353 16.45 -5.32 -19.02
C TYR A 353 17.85 -5.59 -18.44
N PHE A 354 18.07 -5.23 -17.18
CA PHE A 354 19.36 -5.46 -16.53
C PHE A 354 19.67 -6.95 -16.35
N ASP A 355 18.66 -7.75 -16.02
CA ASP A 355 18.84 -9.20 -15.89
C ASP A 355 19.29 -9.81 -17.24
N ARG A 356 18.62 -9.43 -18.34
CA ARG A 356 19.02 -9.83 -19.71
C ARG A 356 20.44 -9.40 -20.07
N LYS A 357 20.82 -8.16 -19.75
CA LYS A 357 22.17 -7.63 -20.02
C LYS A 357 23.23 -8.43 -19.25
N LYS A 358 22.95 -8.80 -18.00
CA LYS A 358 23.84 -9.61 -17.17
C LYS A 358 23.99 -11.03 -17.71
N GLN A 359 22.90 -11.64 -18.18
CA GLN A 359 22.93 -12.96 -18.81
C GLN A 359 23.81 -12.97 -20.07
N ARG A 360 23.60 -12.02 -20.99
CA ARG A 360 24.43 -11.89 -22.21
C ARG A 360 25.91 -11.69 -21.90
N ALA A 361 26.25 -10.87 -20.91
CA ALA A 361 27.63 -10.66 -20.52
C ALA A 361 28.29 -11.95 -20.00
N ARG A 362 27.55 -12.82 -19.31
CA ARG A 362 28.03 -14.15 -18.88
C ARG A 362 28.22 -15.09 -20.07
N GLU A 363 27.26 -15.15 -20.98
CA GLU A 363 27.35 -15.96 -22.21
C GLU A 363 28.54 -15.54 -23.08
N GLU A 364 28.82 -14.23 -23.19
CA GLU A 364 29.98 -13.71 -23.90
C GLU A 364 31.30 -14.07 -23.21
N GLN A 365 31.35 -14.02 -21.87
CA GLN A 365 32.53 -14.45 -21.10
C GLN A 365 32.78 -15.95 -21.26
N GLU A 366 31.76 -16.79 -21.09
CA GLU A 366 31.85 -18.23 -21.31
C GLU A 366 32.26 -18.55 -22.76
N SER A 367 31.71 -17.82 -23.73
CA SER A 367 32.08 -17.96 -25.14
C SER A 367 33.53 -17.56 -25.39
N ARG A 368 34.04 -16.49 -24.76
CA ARG A 368 35.44 -16.05 -24.84
C ARG A 368 36.37 -17.07 -24.19
N GLU A 369 36.01 -17.59 -23.02
CA GLU A 369 36.76 -18.65 -22.34
C GLU A 369 36.81 -19.90 -23.22
N ARG A 370 35.67 -20.37 -23.72
CA ARG A 370 35.57 -21.55 -24.60
C ARG A 370 36.34 -21.37 -25.91
N TRP A 371 36.30 -20.18 -26.51
CA TRP A 371 37.14 -19.82 -27.65
C TRP A 371 38.63 -19.84 -27.30
N SER A 372 39.04 -19.30 -26.15
CA SER A 372 40.44 -19.28 -25.71
C SER A 372 41.01 -20.69 -25.49
N THR A 373 40.22 -21.60 -24.90
CA THR A 373 40.59 -23.00 -24.69
C THR A 373 40.72 -23.75 -26.02
N CYS A 374 39.80 -23.52 -26.95
CA CYS A 374 39.82 -24.15 -28.28
C CYS A 374 40.97 -23.62 -29.16
N TYR A 375 41.29 -22.33 -29.07
CA TYR A 375 42.45 -21.73 -29.74
C TYR A 375 43.77 -22.25 -29.15
N GLY A 376 43.85 -22.39 -27.83
CA GLY A 376 44.99 -22.99 -27.13
C GLY A 376 45.22 -24.44 -27.55
N TRP A 377 44.15 -25.24 -27.64
CA TRP A 377 44.20 -26.63 -28.10
C TRP A 377 44.66 -26.75 -29.57
N LYS A 378 44.09 -25.93 -30.48
CA LYS A 378 44.54 -25.89 -31.89
C LYS A 378 46.01 -25.49 -32.03
N LYS A 379 46.50 -24.58 -31.18
CA LYS A 379 47.92 -24.16 -31.15
C LYS A 379 48.83 -25.29 -30.63
N SER A 380 48.39 -26.03 -29.62
CA SER A 380 49.09 -27.22 -29.11
C SER A 380 49.15 -28.34 -30.14
N ILE A 381 48.05 -28.62 -30.84
CA ILE A 381 48.03 -29.62 -31.92
C ILE A 381 48.97 -29.21 -33.05
N ARG A 382 48.90 -27.96 -33.55
CA ARG A 382 49.84 -27.49 -34.58
C ARG A 382 51.31 -27.62 -34.16
N LYS A 383 51.61 -27.51 -32.86
CA LYS A 383 52.97 -27.70 -32.33
C LYS A 383 53.37 -29.18 -32.34
N ILE A 384 52.46 -30.07 -31.96
CA ILE A 384 52.66 -31.53 -32.00
C ILE A 384 52.78 -32.05 -33.44
N THR A 385 51.89 -31.63 -34.33
CA THR A 385 51.90 -32.01 -35.76
C THR A 385 53.13 -31.49 -36.50
N ARG A 386 53.75 -30.38 -36.05
CA ARG A 386 55.05 -29.92 -36.57
C ARG A 386 56.24 -30.73 -36.06
N LEU A 387 56.14 -31.37 -34.89
CA LEU A 387 57.21 -32.22 -34.35
C LEU A 387 57.16 -33.66 -34.88
N SER A 388 56.04 -34.09 -35.48
CA SER A 388 55.80 -35.49 -35.85
C SER A 388 55.81 -35.80 -37.35
N LEU A 389 56.20 -34.86 -38.23
CA LEU A 389 56.21 -35.08 -39.68
C LEU A 389 57.63 -35.34 -40.21
N PRO A 390 57.95 -36.54 -40.74
CA PRO A 390 59.15 -36.75 -41.52
C PRO A 390 59.02 -36.03 -42.86
N LYS A 391 60.09 -35.32 -43.27
CA LYS A 391 60.19 -34.70 -44.59
C LYS A 391 60.36 -35.80 -45.64
N THR A 392 59.34 -36.07 -46.43
CA THR A 392 59.50 -36.78 -47.70
C THR A 392 58.87 -35.99 -48.84
N SER A 393 59.71 -35.73 -49.84
CA SER A 393 59.41 -35.15 -51.14
C SER A 393 58.72 -36.16 -52.04
N THR A 394 57.65 -35.76 -52.73
CA THR A 394 57.42 -35.96 -54.18
C THR A 394 55.98 -35.56 -54.51
N GLY A 395 55.82 -34.81 -55.62
CA GLY A 395 54.52 -34.34 -56.07
C GLY A 395 53.68 -35.43 -56.74
N THR A 396 52.37 -35.23 -56.74
CA THR A 396 51.45 -35.63 -57.81
C THR A 396 50.18 -34.82 -57.65
N THR A 397 49.80 -34.16 -58.74
CA THR A 397 48.59 -33.37 -58.94
C THR A 397 47.34 -34.23 -58.80
N ILE A 398 46.41 -33.85 -57.92
CA ILE A 398 45.04 -34.35 -57.96
C ILE A 398 44.10 -33.13 -57.90
N ILE A 399 43.41 -32.91 -59.01
CA ILE A 399 42.38 -31.88 -59.20
C ILE A 399 41.09 -32.38 -58.51
N PRO A 400 40.42 -31.59 -57.65
CA PRO A 400 39.07 -31.92 -57.19
C PRO A 400 38.02 -31.35 -58.16
N PRO A 401 36.86 -32.03 -58.33
CA PRO A 401 35.80 -31.52 -59.20
C PRO A 401 35.03 -30.36 -58.53
N GLU A 402 34.65 -29.39 -59.35
CA GLU A 402 33.68 -28.35 -59.03
C GLU A 402 32.32 -28.96 -58.62
N SER A 403 31.83 -28.61 -57.43
CA SER A 403 30.39 -28.56 -57.16
C SER A 403 30.07 -27.23 -56.51
N GLY A 404 29.38 -26.38 -57.27
CA GLY A 404 29.01 -25.04 -56.87
C GLY A 404 27.83 -25.04 -55.90
N THR A 405 27.85 -24.12 -54.95
CA THR A 405 26.68 -23.33 -54.55
C THR A 405 27.16 -21.95 -54.11
N LYS A 406 26.81 -20.94 -54.90
CA LYS A 406 27.07 -19.52 -54.66
C LYS A 406 26.21 -19.04 -53.49
N HIS A 407 26.82 -18.54 -52.42
CA HIS A 407 26.14 -17.68 -51.45
C HIS A 407 25.91 -16.28 -52.07
N PRO A 408 24.71 -15.69 -51.98
CA PRO A 408 24.50 -14.29 -52.33
C PRO A 408 24.92 -13.35 -51.17
N PRO A 409 25.28 -12.09 -51.46
CA PRO A 409 25.75 -11.16 -50.43
C PRO A 409 24.59 -10.61 -49.58
N MET A 410 24.88 -10.51 -48.28
CA MET A 410 24.02 -9.92 -47.24
C MET A 410 23.79 -8.43 -47.54
N LYS A 411 22.57 -8.06 -47.92
CA LYS A 411 22.13 -6.65 -47.94
C LYS A 411 21.93 -6.18 -46.49
N ARG A 412 22.72 -5.18 -46.10
CA ARG A 412 22.38 -4.22 -45.03
C ARG A 412 21.13 -3.47 -45.46
N ASN A 413 20.06 -3.50 -44.67
CA ASN A 413 19.07 -2.43 -44.65
C ASN A 413 18.96 -1.89 -43.23
N PHE A 414 19.34 -0.63 -43.12
CA PHE A 414 18.81 0.31 -42.13
C PHE A 414 17.30 0.44 -42.35
N LEU A 415 16.53 0.25 -41.29
CA LEU A 415 15.51 1.17 -40.78
C LEU A 415 15.00 0.64 -39.43
#